data_AF-A0AAN0IFD1-F1
#
_entry.id   AF-A0AAN0IFD1-F1
#
_cell.length_a   1.000
_cell.length_b   1.000
_cell.length_c   1.000
_cell.angle_alpha   90.00
_cell.angle_beta   90.00
_cell.angle_gamma   90.00
#
_symmetry.space_group_name_H-M   'P 1'
#
loop_
_entity.id
_entity.type
_entity.pdbx_description
1 polymer ?
#
loop_
_entity_poly.entity_id
_entity_poly.type
_entity_poly.pdbx_seq_one_letter_code
_entity_poly.pdbx_strand_id
1 'polypeptide(L)'
;MAESNEVAELQQEENEVLLSIYEGDDCFKNPEPLTFQYKIGEAGQSNSFLVEVKWTQNYPEEIPEVSMDSFFNNHLSHSTKSAIKTALLNEASSLIGSPMTYTLFEYAKENQDELVVKEPEEEEQEECEARESAGATGEGAVTSSSKSKPKVHLSKAAKRRQADKLNSQKELPRGHDWVDIIKHLSQTGHKSAGPISEPTYKMDIPP
;
A
#
# COMPACT_ATOMS: atom_id res chain seq x y z
N MET A 1 -11.17 33.36 -26.99
CA MET A 1 -11.18 32.53 -28.23
C MET A 1 -9.76 32.17 -28.67
N ALA A 2 -8.74 33.02 -28.49
CA ALA A 2 -7.34 32.64 -28.78
C ALA A 2 -6.78 31.64 -27.74
N GLU A 3 -6.98 31.89 -26.45
CA GLU A 3 -6.43 31.07 -25.35
C GLU A 3 -6.92 29.61 -25.38
N SER A 4 -8.19 29.38 -25.75
CA SER A 4 -8.74 28.03 -25.87
C SER A 4 -8.11 27.20 -27.00
N ASN A 5 -7.51 27.85 -28.01
CA ASN A 5 -6.86 27.14 -29.11
C ASN A 5 -5.42 26.74 -28.75
N GLU A 6 -4.70 27.60 -28.02
CA GLU A 6 -3.35 27.27 -27.52
C GLU A 6 -3.38 26.08 -26.56
N VAL A 7 -4.36 26.02 -25.66
CA VAL A 7 -4.52 24.88 -24.73
C VAL A 7 -4.76 23.57 -25.49
N ALA A 8 -5.58 23.60 -26.55
CA ALA A 8 -5.84 22.44 -27.38
C ALA A 8 -4.60 21.97 -28.18
N GLU A 9 -3.78 22.90 -28.67
CA GLU A 9 -2.51 22.58 -29.33
C GLU A 9 -1.54 21.92 -28.33
N LEU A 10 -1.39 22.44 -27.12
CA LEU A 10 -0.55 21.84 -26.08
C LEU A 10 -1.01 20.43 -25.69
N GLN A 11 -2.31 20.21 -25.55
CA GLN A 11 -2.88 18.88 -25.29
C GLN A 11 -2.56 17.91 -26.43
N GLN A 12 -2.72 18.36 -27.69
CA GLN A 12 -2.46 17.52 -28.85
C GLN A 12 -0.97 17.15 -28.95
N GLU A 13 -0.08 18.12 -28.73
CA GLU A 13 1.37 17.88 -28.69
C GLU A 13 1.74 16.87 -27.60
N GLU A 14 1.22 17.03 -26.37
CA GLU A 14 1.48 16.08 -25.28
C GLU A 14 0.92 14.69 -25.61
N ASN A 15 -0.26 14.59 -26.23
CA ASN A 15 -0.87 13.32 -26.60
C ASN A 15 0.01 12.54 -27.59
N GLU A 16 0.51 13.22 -28.63
CA GLU A 16 1.42 12.62 -29.61
C GLU A 16 2.73 12.17 -28.97
N VAL A 17 3.27 12.96 -28.03
CA VAL A 17 4.45 12.59 -27.26
C VAL A 17 4.20 11.35 -26.39
N LEU A 18 3.08 11.29 -25.67
CA LEU A 18 2.72 10.14 -24.84
C LEU A 18 2.55 8.88 -25.69
N LEU A 19 1.86 8.98 -26.83
CA LEU A 19 1.70 7.86 -27.76
C LEU A 19 3.04 7.37 -28.30
N SER A 20 4.00 8.27 -28.55
CA SER A 20 5.34 7.90 -29.00
C SER A 20 6.19 7.29 -27.88
N ILE A 21 6.09 7.76 -26.64
CA ILE A 21 6.82 7.21 -25.49
C ILE A 21 6.34 5.81 -25.16
N TYR A 22 5.01 5.61 -25.16
CA TYR A 22 4.37 4.35 -24.78
C TYR A 22 4.05 3.46 -26.00
N GLU A 23 4.64 3.74 -27.16
CA GLU A 23 4.46 2.90 -28.35
C GLU A 23 4.98 1.48 -28.06
N GLY A 24 4.08 0.50 -28.08
CA GLY A 24 4.42 -0.90 -27.79
C GLY A 24 4.45 -1.25 -26.29
N ASP A 25 4.06 -0.34 -25.40
CA ASP A 25 3.84 -0.65 -23.98
C ASP A 25 2.42 -1.19 -23.75
N ASP A 26 2.33 -2.43 -23.27
CA ASP A 26 1.05 -3.06 -22.93
C ASP A 26 0.38 -2.46 -21.69
N CYS A 27 1.15 -1.81 -20.81
CA CYS A 27 0.67 -1.20 -19.58
C CYS A 27 -0.08 0.11 -19.80
N PHE A 28 0.19 0.80 -20.90
CA PHE A 28 -0.50 2.03 -21.29
C PHE A 28 -1.72 1.72 -22.15
N LYS A 29 -2.84 2.36 -21.83
CA LYS A 29 -4.10 2.30 -22.58
C LYS A 29 -4.69 3.70 -22.70
N ASN A 30 -5.14 4.03 -23.90
CA ASN A 30 -5.81 5.29 -24.19
C ASN A 30 -7.26 4.96 -24.66
N PRO A 31 -8.22 4.80 -23.73
CA PRO A 31 -9.61 4.49 -24.09
C PRO A 31 -10.34 5.65 -24.78
N GLU A 32 -10.03 6.89 -24.43
CA GLU A 32 -10.63 8.10 -25.01
C GLU A 32 -9.54 9.16 -25.22
N PRO A 33 -9.64 10.07 -26.20
CA PRO A 33 -8.56 11.00 -26.56
C PRO A 33 -8.00 11.85 -25.41
N LEU A 34 -8.78 12.09 -24.36
CA LEU A 34 -8.41 12.87 -23.17
C LEU A 34 -8.27 12.02 -21.90
N THR A 35 -8.44 10.71 -22.01
CA THR A 35 -8.43 9.76 -20.90
C THR A 35 -7.29 8.77 -21.09
N PHE A 36 -6.34 8.79 -20.17
CA PHE A 36 -5.16 7.95 -20.18
C PHE A 36 -5.18 7.00 -19.01
N GLN A 37 -4.88 5.74 -19.27
CA GLN A 37 -4.80 4.70 -18.26
C GLN A 37 -3.41 4.09 -18.28
N TYR A 38 -2.80 3.98 -17.11
CA TYR A 38 -1.50 3.33 -16.97
C TYR A 38 -1.53 2.30 -15.85
N LYS A 39 -1.11 1.08 -16.17
CA LYS A 39 -0.99 -0.02 -15.23
C LYS A 39 0.40 -0.03 -14.60
N ILE A 40 0.44 0.04 -13.29
CA ILE A 40 1.66 0.03 -12.48
C ILE A 40 1.73 -1.31 -11.75
N GLY A 41 2.91 -1.92 -11.77
CA GLY A 41 3.18 -3.21 -11.15
C GLY A 41 2.77 -4.43 -12.00
N GLU A 42 3.25 -5.59 -11.57
CA GLU A 42 3.01 -6.87 -12.25
C GLU A 42 1.64 -7.46 -11.87
N ALA A 43 0.99 -8.15 -12.80
CA ALA A 43 -0.28 -8.82 -12.52
C ALA A 43 -0.13 -9.86 -11.41
N GLY A 44 -0.83 -9.66 -10.29
CA GLY A 44 -0.86 -10.59 -9.16
C GLY A 44 -0.10 -10.13 -7.92
N GLN A 45 0.58 -8.97 -7.99
CA GLN A 45 1.15 -8.35 -6.80
C GLN A 45 0.10 -7.48 -6.08
N SER A 46 0.17 -7.43 -4.75
CA SER A 46 -0.76 -6.65 -3.91
C SER A 46 -0.55 -5.13 -4.03
N ASN A 47 0.55 -4.70 -4.65
CA ASN A 47 0.89 -3.30 -4.91
C ASN A 47 0.62 -2.88 -6.37
N SER A 48 0.04 -3.75 -7.21
CA SER A 48 -0.28 -3.39 -8.60
C SER A 48 -1.52 -2.51 -8.66
N PHE A 49 -1.53 -1.44 -9.44
CA PHE A 49 -2.76 -0.64 -9.61
C PHE A 49 -2.80 0.05 -10.96
N LEU A 50 -3.99 0.47 -11.37
CA LEU A 50 -4.24 1.19 -12.60
C LEU A 50 -4.67 2.62 -12.26
N VAL A 51 -3.92 3.58 -12.77
CA VAL A 51 -4.23 5.01 -12.63
C VAL A 51 -4.92 5.47 -13.90
N GLU A 52 -6.06 6.15 -13.75
CA GLU A 52 -6.75 6.83 -14.84
C GLU A 52 -6.61 8.35 -14.66
N VAL A 53 -6.13 9.03 -15.70
CA VAL A 53 -5.97 10.48 -15.77
C VAL A 53 -6.84 11.01 -16.89
N LYS A 54 -7.73 11.95 -16.56
CA LYS A 54 -8.60 12.63 -17.51
C LYS A 54 -8.24 14.10 -17.60
N TRP A 55 -7.97 14.57 -18.81
CA TRP A 55 -7.71 15.98 -19.07
C TRP A 55 -9.01 16.77 -19.10
N THR A 56 -9.02 17.89 -18.36
CA THR A 56 -10.09 18.89 -18.45
C THR A 56 -9.87 19.80 -19.66
N GLN A 57 -10.84 20.63 -20.00
CA GLN A 57 -10.68 21.58 -21.11
C GLN A 57 -9.61 22.66 -20.84
N ASN A 58 -9.23 22.85 -19.58
CA ASN A 58 -8.23 23.84 -19.15
C ASN A 58 -6.86 23.21 -18.84
N TYR A 59 -6.70 21.89 -19.00
CA TYR A 59 -5.41 21.24 -18.83
C TYR A 59 -4.41 21.69 -19.92
N PRO A 60 -3.15 22.08 -19.62
CA PRO A 60 -2.41 21.86 -18.37
C PRO A 60 -2.43 23.01 -17.36
N GLU A 61 -3.22 24.07 -17.59
CA GLU A 61 -3.40 25.18 -16.62
C GLU A 61 -4.21 24.75 -15.39
N GLU A 62 -4.96 23.66 -15.52
CA GLU A 62 -5.72 23.03 -14.45
C GLU A 62 -5.20 21.61 -14.18
N ILE A 63 -5.32 21.17 -12.93
CA ILE A 63 -4.99 19.81 -12.50
C ILE A 63 -5.95 18.82 -13.21
N PRO A 64 -5.44 17.73 -13.79
CA PRO A 64 -6.29 16.73 -14.43
C PRO A 64 -7.10 15.95 -13.40
N GLU A 65 -8.24 15.39 -13.82
CA GLU A 65 -9.04 14.54 -12.97
C GLU A 65 -8.40 13.15 -12.86
N VAL A 66 -7.92 12.80 -11.66
CA VAL A 66 -7.34 11.49 -11.38
C VAL A 66 -8.37 10.57 -10.74
N SER A 67 -8.57 9.40 -11.36
CA SER A 67 -9.47 8.34 -10.89
C SER A 67 -8.72 7.04 -10.59
N MET A 68 -9.12 6.40 -9.48
CA MET A 68 -8.59 5.12 -9.00
C MET A 68 -9.68 4.03 -8.96
N ASP A 69 -10.83 4.28 -9.60
CA ASP A 69 -12.03 3.43 -9.51
C ASP A 69 -12.07 2.29 -10.55
N SER A 70 -10.93 1.97 -11.16
CA SER A 70 -10.83 0.83 -12.06
C SER A 70 -11.08 -0.49 -11.32
N PHE A 71 -11.73 -1.43 -12.00
CA PHE A 71 -11.96 -2.79 -11.50
C PHE A 71 -10.64 -3.52 -11.13
N PHE A 72 -9.53 -3.14 -11.78
CA PHE A 72 -8.22 -3.67 -11.47
C PHE A 72 -7.80 -3.37 -10.02
N ASN A 73 -8.22 -2.23 -9.48
CA ASN A 73 -7.84 -1.74 -8.15
C ASN A 73 -8.71 -2.33 -7.01
N ASN A 74 -9.55 -3.33 -7.28
CA ASN A 74 -10.46 -3.89 -6.27
C ASN A 74 -9.75 -4.57 -5.08
N HIS A 75 -8.49 -4.94 -5.25
CA HIS A 75 -7.69 -5.51 -4.17
C HIS A 75 -7.09 -4.43 -3.25
N LEU A 76 -7.11 -3.15 -3.65
CA LEU A 76 -6.68 -2.04 -2.81
C LEU A 76 -7.82 -1.55 -1.91
N SER A 77 -7.47 -1.18 -0.68
CA SER A 77 -8.41 -0.56 0.24
C SER A 77 -8.80 0.85 -0.24
N HIS A 78 -9.99 1.33 0.16
CA HIS A 78 -10.42 2.70 -0.15
C HIS A 78 -9.45 3.74 0.42
N SER A 79 -8.87 3.46 1.60
CA SER A 79 -7.84 4.31 2.22
C SER A 79 -6.61 4.46 1.31
N THR A 80 -6.07 3.33 0.82
CA THR A 80 -4.92 3.30 -0.10
C THR A 80 -5.22 4.04 -1.40
N LYS A 81 -6.40 3.83 -2.00
CA LYS A 81 -6.82 4.55 -3.22
C LYS A 81 -6.86 6.05 -2.99
N SER A 82 -7.40 6.48 -1.85
CA SER A 82 -7.45 7.90 -1.49
C SER A 82 -6.05 8.47 -1.26
N ALA A 83 -5.16 7.73 -0.60
CA ALA A 83 -3.79 8.15 -0.37
C ALA A 83 -3.01 8.34 -1.70
N ILE A 84 -3.12 7.37 -2.62
CA ILE A 84 -2.54 7.47 -3.97
C ILE A 84 -3.10 8.69 -4.70
N LYS A 85 -4.43 8.87 -4.68
CA LYS A 85 -5.08 10.02 -5.31
C LYS A 85 -4.57 11.34 -4.74
N THR A 86 -4.48 11.47 -3.42
CA THR A 86 -3.97 12.68 -2.76
C THR A 86 -2.51 12.94 -3.11
N ALA A 87 -1.66 11.92 -3.15
CA ALA A 87 -0.26 12.06 -3.54
C ALA A 87 -0.12 12.56 -4.98
N LEU A 88 -0.88 11.98 -5.91
CA LEU A 88 -0.89 12.40 -7.32
C LEU A 88 -1.43 13.82 -7.50
N LEU A 89 -2.49 14.20 -6.79
CA LEU A 89 -3.03 15.56 -6.84
C LEU A 89 -2.05 16.60 -6.28
N ASN A 90 -1.28 16.24 -5.26
CA ASN A 90 -0.24 17.10 -4.70
C ASN A 90 0.89 17.34 -5.72
N GLU A 91 1.38 16.28 -6.36
CA GLU A 91 2.40 16.40 -7.41
C GLU A 91 1.88 17.22 -8.59
N ALA A 92 0.64 16.98 -9.03
CA ALA A 92 0.00 17.73 -10.10
C ALA A 92 -0.12 19.24 -9.79
N SER A 93 -0.36 19.60 -8.52
CA SER A 93 -0.43 21.01 -8.09
C SER A 93 0.89 21.75 -8.29
N SER A 94 2.02 21.05 -8.22
CA SER A 94 3.36 21.63 -8.44
C SER A 94 3.73 21.76 -9.92
N LEU A 95 3.01 21.05 -10.80
CA LEU A 95 3.28 20.93 -12.23
C LEU A 95 2.30 21.74 -13.11
N ILE A 96 1.44 22.55 -12.49
CA ILE A 96 0.47 23.41 -13.20
C ILE A 96 1.18 24.29 -14.23
N GLY A 97 0.61 24.34 -15.45
CA GLY A 97 1.17 25.07 -16.58
C GLY A 97 2.19 24.28 -17.40
N SER A 98 2.41 23.01 -17.09
CA SER A 98 3.29 22.11 -17.85
C SER A 98 2.63 20.74 -18.07
N PRO A 99 2.99 20.02 -19.15
CA PRO A 99 2.53 18.65 -19.39
C PRO A 99 3.01 17.75 -18.25
N MET A 100 2.06 17.16 -17.53
CA MET A 100 2.34 16.43 -16.28
C MET A 100 1.97 14.95 -16.34
N THR A 101 1.30 14.50 -17.40
CA THR A 101 0.76 13.12 -17.45
C THR A 101 1.85 12.06 -17.36
N TYR A 102 2.93 12.25 -18.12
CA TYR A 102 4.10 11.36 -18.05
C TYR A 102 4.72 11.34 -16.64
N THR A 103 4.92 12.54 -16.06
CA THR A 103 5.50 12.70 -14.73
C THR A 103 4.66 12.05 -13.64
N LEU A 104 3.33 12.16 -13.72
CA LEU A 104 2.41 11.53 -12.78
C LEU A 104 2.49 10.00 -12.84
N PHE A 105 2.60 9.42 -14.04
CA PHE A 105 2.78 7.97 -14.18
C PHE A 105 4.13 7.50 -13.66
N GLU A 106 5.21 8.23 -13.94
CA GLU A 106 6.53 7.87 -13.42
C GLU A 106 6.58 8.02 -11.89
N TYR A 107 6.01 9.10 -11.34
CA TYR A 107 5.88 9.28 -9.89
C TYR A 107 5.14 8.12 -9.23
N ALA A 108 4.00 7.72 -9.78
CA ALA A 108 3.23 6.59 -9.23
C ALA A 108 3.98 5.26 -9.33
N LYS A 109 4.79 5.07 -10.38
CA LYS A 109 5.63 3.88 -10.58
C LYS A 109 6.82 3.82 -9.63
N GLU A 110 7.49 4.94 -9.41
CA GLU A 110 8.62 5.05 -8.46
C GLU A 110 8.16 4.88 -7.01
N ASN A 111 6.98 5.42 -6.68
CA ASN A 111 6.44 5.39 -5.31
C ASN A 111 5.44 4.25 -5.08
N GLN A 112 5.33 3.27 -5.99
CA GLN A 112 4.31 2.21 -5.90
C GLN A 112 4.35 1.46 -4.56
N ASP A 113 5.57 1.18 -4.06
CA ASP A 113 5.76 0.44 -2.82
C ASP A 113 5.44 1.31 -1.62
N GLU A 114 5.86 2.58 -1.61
CA GLU A 114 5.56 3.51 -0.53
C GLU A 114 4.07 3.81 -0.44
N LEU A 115 3.38 3.97 -1.57
CA LEU A 115 1.96 4.31 -1.61
C LEU A 115 1.06 3.16 -1.13
N VAL A 116 1.48 1.90 -1.34
CA VAL A 116 0.74 0.72 -0.86
C VAL A 116 1.14 0.35 0.56
N VAL A 117 2.40 0.56 0.96
CA VAL A 117 2.95 0.24 2.29
C VAL A 117 2.64 1.31 3.33
N LYS A 118 2.35 2.56 2.93
CA LYS A 118 1.89 3.64 3.82
C LYS A 118 0.44 3.41 4.27
N GLU A 119 0.16 2.24 4.83
CA GLU A 119 -0.60 2.15 6.08
C GLU A 119 0.38 2.45 7.23
N PRO A 120 0.56 3.70 7.66
CA PRO A 120 0.78 3.92 9.07
C PRO A 120 -0.55 3.64 9.78
N GLU A 121 -0.48 2.77 10.78
CA GLU A 121 -1.39 2.87 11.93
C GLU A 121 -1.46 4.35 12.34
N GLU A 122 -2.67 4.89 12.46
CA GLU A 122 -2.99 6.14 13.15
C GLU A 122 -2.53 7.45 12.47
N GLU A 123 -3.49 8.15 11.88
CA GLU A 123 -3.79 9.53 12.30
C GLU A 123 -5.30 9.75 12.10
N GLU A 124 -6.05 9.47 13.16
CA GLU A 124 -7.39 10.02 13.37
C GLU A 124 -7.27 11.55 13.33
N GLN A 125 -7.49 12.15 12.18
CA GLN A 125 -7.84 13.56 12.12
C GLN A 125 -9.36 13.67 12.26
N GLU A 126 -9.76 13.96 13.49
CA GLU A 126 -11.04 14.54 13.85
C GLU A 126 -11.38 15.70 12.89
N GLU A 127 -12.38 15.53 12.04
CA GLU A 127 -13.20 16.64 11.59
C GLU A 127 -14.59 16.48 12.20
N CYS A 128 -14.77 17.15 13.33
CA CYS A 128 -16.06 17.28 13.99
C CYS A 128 -16.94 18.18 13.12
N GLU A 129 -17.92 17.58 12.45
CA GLU A 129 -19.00 18.31 11.79
C GLU A 129 -19.78 19.11 12.86
N ALA A 130 -19.63 20.44 12.80
CA ALA A 130 -20.47 21.36 13.55
C ALA A 130 -21.75 21.66 12.75
N ARG A 131 -22.86 21.78 13.51
CA ARG A 131 -24.23 22.19 13.14
C ARG A 131 -25.10 20.98 12.76
N GLU A 132 -26.22 20.68 13.43
CA GLU A 132 -27.35 21.58 13.64
C GLU A 132 -28.09 21.43 14.99
N SER A 133 -28.94 22.42 15.21
CA SER A 133 -29.50 22.92 16.46
C SER A 133 -30.92 22.38 16.76
N ALA A 134 -31.17 22.15 18.05
CA ALA A 134 -32.40 22.40 18.81
C ALA A 134 -33.70 21.59 18.55
N GLY A 135 -34.27 21.11 19.66
CA GLY A 135 -35.71 20.81 19.84
C GLY A 135 -35.97 19.41 20.41
N ALA A 136 -35.94 19.15 21.72
CA ALA A 136 -36.90 19.50 22.78
C ALA A 136 -37.77 18.30 23.24
N THR A 137 -37.73 18.08 24.56
CA THR A 137 -38.76 17.52 25.46
C THR A 137 -38.80 16.01 25.71
N GLY A 138 -38.68 15.66 27.00
CA GLY A 138 -39.06 14.36 27.56
C GLY A 138 -38.44 14.08 28.92
N GLU A 139 -39.10 14.53 29.99
CA GLU A 139 -38.74 14.35 31.41
C GLU A 139 -38.72 12.88 31.88
N GLY A 140 -37.92 12.58 32.90
CA GLY A 140 -38.00 11.33 33.67
C GLY A 140 -36.83 11.07 34.60
N ALA A 141 -36.99 11.45 35.88
CA ALA A 141 -36.04 11.24 36.98
C ALA A 141 -35.75 9.76 37.29
N VAL A 142 -34.52 9.41 37.68
CA VAL A 142 -34.08 9.07 39.07
C VAL A 142 -32.68 8.42 39.08
N THR A 143 -32.00 8.67 40.19
CA THR A 143 -30.61 8.46 40.56
C THR A 143 -30.10 7.01 40.61
N SER A 144 -28.85 6.75 40.20
CA SER A 144 -27.88 5.98 41.02
C SER A 144 -26.46 6.07 40.46
N SER A 145 -25.52 6.29 41.37
CA SER A 145 -24.08 6.35 41.16
C SER A 145 -23.52 5.01 40.67
N SER A 146 -22.78 5.01 39.56
CA SER A 146 -21.82 3.93 39.30
C SER A 146 -20.63 4.41 38.46
N LYS A 147 -19.46 4.29 39.09
CA LYS A 147 -18.08 4.25 38.58
C LYS A 147 -17.90 4.37 37.06
N SER A 148 -17.10 5.37 36.68
CA SER A 148 -16.33 5.38 35.44
C SER A 148 -15.67 4.02 35.21
N LYS A 149 -15.93 3.41 34.05
CA LYS A 149 -15.28 2.17 33.63
C LYS A 149 -13.79 2.46 33.43
N PRO A 150 -12.86 1.85 34.19
CA PRO A 150 -11.46 1.90 33.80
C PRO A 150 -11.32 1.15 32.48
N LYS A 151 -10.67 1.77 31.48
CA LYS A 151 -10.18 1.10 30.28
C LYS A 151 -9.39 -0.13 30.75
N VAL A 152 -9.95 -1.31 30.56
CA VAL A 152 -9.35 -2.58 30.98
C VAL A 152 -8.15 -2.81 30.08
N HIS A 153 -7.00 -2.27 30.48
CA HIS A 153 -5.73 -2.69 29.92
C HIS A 153 -5.58 -4.15 30.35
N LEU A 154 -5.86 -5.09 29.43
CA LEU A 154 -5.71 -6.51 29.69
C LEU A 154 -4.29 -6.74 30.22
N SER A 155 -4.20 -7.30 31.43
CA SER A 155 -2.89 -7.58 32.01
C SER A 155 -2.11 -8.50 31.08
N LYS A 156 -0.78 -8.39 31.07
CA LYS A 156 0.11 -9.20 30.23
C LYS A 156 -0.20 -10.72 30.33
N ALA A 157 -0.67 -11.16 31.51
CA ALA A 157 -1.11 -12.53 31.74
C ALA A 157 -2.45 -12.87 31.07
N ALA A 158 -3.42 -11.95 31.04
CA ALA A 158 -4.69 -12.13 30.34
C ALA A 158 -4.50 -12.19 28.82
N LYS A 159 -3.59 -11.35 28.27
CA LYS A 159 -3.24 -11.34 26.84
C LYS A 159 -2.56 -12.65 26.42
N ARG A 160 -1.66 -13.20 27.25
CA ARG A 160 -1.08 -14.54 27.04
C ARG A 160 -2.13 -15.65 27.00
N ARG A 161 -3.07 -15.68 27.95
CA ARG A 161 -4.13 -16.71 28.01
C ARG A 161 -5.06 -16.71 26.79
N GLN A 162 -5.26 -15.55 26.16
CA GLN A 162 -6.04 -15.45 24.93
C GLN A 162 -5.24 -15.91 23.70
N ALA A 163 -3.93 -15.70 23.68
CA ALA A 163 -3.04 -16.20 22.63
C ALA A 163 -2.83 -17.73 22.71
N ASP A 164 -2.84 -18.30 23.91
CA ASP A 164 -2.72 -19.75 24.14
C ASP A 164 -4.02 -20.54 23.86
N LYS A 165 -5.08 -19.88 23.39
CA LYS A 165 -6.32 -20.57 23.01
C LYS A 165 -6.10 -21.35 21.72
N LEU A 166 -5.95 -22.66 21.87
CA LEU A 166 -5.98 -23.63 20.79
C LEU A 166 -7.27 -23.48 19.96
N ASN A 167 -7.18 -23.75 18.67
CA ASN A 167 -8.32 -23.77 17.76
C ASN A 167 -9.36 -24.84 18.18
N SER A 168 -10.53 -24.86 17.52
CA SER A 168 -11.60 -25.84 17.78
C SER A 168 -11.16 -27.31 17.59
N GLN A 169 -9.97 -27.56 17.04
CA GLN A 169 -9.36 -28.87 16.83
C GLN A 169 -8.24 -29.21 17.83
N LYS A 170 -8.00 -28.38 18.86
CA LYS A 170 -6.91 -28.55 19.86
C LYS A 170 -5.49 -28.60 19.25
N GLU A 171 -5.30 -28.10 18.04
CA GLU A 171 -4.00 -28.08 17.37
C GLU A 171 -3.38 -26.68 17.44
N LEU A 172 -2.06 -26.61 17.63
CA LEU A 172 -1.31 -25.36 17.56
C LEU A 172 -1.23 -24.92 16.09
N PRO A 173 -1.32 -23.61 15.79
CA PRO A 173 -1.19 -23.13 14.42
C PRO A 173 0.16 -23.54 13.83
N ARG A 174 0.17 -23.84 12.53
CA ARG A 174 1.39 -24.10 11.76
C ARG A 174 2.37 -22.93 11.97
N GLY A 175 3.62 -23.23 12.37
CA GLY A 175 4.63 -22.22 12.67
C GLY A 175 4.70 -21.78 14.14
N HIS A 176 3.91 -22.37 15.05
CA HIS A 176 4.06 -22.13 16.50
C HIS A 176 5.45 -22.53 17.03
N ASP A 177 6.12 -23.48 16.38
CA ASP A 177 7.41 -24.05 16.76
C ASP A 177 8.60 -23.50 15.93
N TRP A 178 8.52 -22.26 15.45
CA TRP A 178 9.64 -21.65 14.75
C TRP A 178 10.90 -21.64 15.62
N VAL A 179 11.97 -22.26 15.10
CA VAL A 179 13.27 -22.32 15.77
C VAL A 179 14.16 -21.24 15.19
N ASP A 180 14.67 -20.35 16.03
CA ASP A 180 15.74 -19.42 15.64
C ASP A 180 17.01 -20.21 15.32
N ILE A 181 17.31 -20.32 14.03
CA ILE A 181 18.44 -21.12 13.51
C ILE A 181 19.78 -20.55 13.99
N ILE A 182 19.92 -19.22 14.14
CA ILE A 182 21.16 -18.61 14.61
C ILE A 182 21.38 -18.92 16.09
N LYS A 183 20.32 -18.82 16.90
CA LYS A 183 20.36 -19.25 18.30
C LYS A 183 20.61 -20.75 18.44
N HIS A 184 20.04 -21.58 17.57
CA HIS A 184 20.23 -23.03 17.58
C HIS A 184 21.66 -23.44 17.19
N LEU A 185 22.23 -22.81 16.16
CA LEU A 185 23.59 -23.06 15.69
C LEU A 185 24.65 -22.54 16.67
N SER A 186 24.42 -21.36 17.28
CA SER A 186 25.31 -20.86 18.33
C SER A 186 25.34 -21.77 19.56
N GLN A 187 24.24 -22.47 19.88
CA GLN A 187 24.22 -23.47 20.96
C GLN A 187 24.91 -24.80 20.60
N THR A 188 24.98 -25.15 19.32
CA THR A 188 25.49 -26.46 18.86
C THR A 188 26.90 -26.42 18.27
N GLY A 189 27.47 -25.23 18.05
CA GLY A 189 28.82 -25.01 17.50
C GLY A 189 30.01 -25.45 18.36
N HIS A 190 29.79 -26.06 19.53
CA HIS A 190 30.85 -26.47 20.47
C HIS A 190 30.95 -28.01 20.63
N LYS A 191 30.34 -28.79 19.74
CA LYS A 191 30.58 -30.25 19.73
C LYS A 191 31.94 -30.52 19.10
N SER A 192 32.93 -30.63 19.98
CA SER A 192 34.32 -30.96 19.75
C SER A 192 34.52 -31.90 18.56
N ALA A 193 35.30 -31.44 17.58
CA ALA A 193 35.94 -32.31 16.61
C ALA A 193 36.70 -33.41 17.38
N GLY A 194 36.19 -34.64 17.31
CA GLY A 194 36.96 -35.82 17.73
C GLY A 194 38.23 -35.92 16.89
N PRO A 195 39.32 -36.48 17.42
CA PRO A 195 40.58 -36.60 16.70
C PRO A 195 40.37 -37.43 15.42
N ILE A 196 40.71 -36.84 14.29
CA ILE A 196 40.71 -37.48 12.98
C ILE A 196 41.78 -38.58 13.03
N SER A 197 41.37 -39.84 13.16
CA SER A 197 42.28 -40.97 13.04
C SER A 197 42.61 -41.16 11.56
N GLU A 198 43.87 -40.97 11.19
CA GLU A 198 44.38 -41.26 9.85
C GLU A 198 44.13 -42.72 9.47
N PRO A 199 43.60 -43.01 8.27
CA PRO A 199 43.54 -44.38 7.77
C PRO A 199 44.95 -44.82 7.35
N THR A 200 45.54 -45.75 8.11
CA THR A 200 46.80 -46.39 7.73
C THR A 200 46.57 -47.31 6.53
N TYR A 201 47.08 -46.94 5.36
CA TYR A 201 47.07 -47.80 4.17
C TYR A 201 48.29 -48.73 4.23
N LYS A 202 48.08 -50.01 4.53
CA LYS A 202 49.12 -51.03 4.35
C LYS A 202 49.22 -51.38 2.87
N MET A 203 50.34 -51.03 2.25
CA MET A 203 50.70 -51.51 0.91
C MET A 203 51.36 -52.88 1.06
N ASP A 204 50.61 -53.95 0.79
CA ASP A 204 51.16 -55.29 0.62
C ASP A 204 51.74 -55.40 -0.80
N ILE A 205 53.07 -55.41 -0.90
CA ILE A 205 53.82 -55.67 -2.14
C ILE A 205 54.18 -57.16 -2.14
N PRO A 206 53.62 -57.98 -3.05
CA PRO A 206 54.03 -59.37 -3.19
C PRO A 206 55.39 -59.51 -3.91
N PRO A 207 56.12 -60.62 -3.69
CA PRO A 207 57.49 -60.84 -4.18
C PRO A 207 57.60 -61.06 -5.69
#